data_AF-A0AAP5QJN1-F1
#
_entry.id   AF-A0AAP5QJN1-F1
#
_cell.length_a   1.000
_cell.length_b   1.000
_cell.length_c   1.000
_cell.angle_alpha   90.00
_cell.angle_beta   90.00
_cell.angle_gamma   90.00
#
_symmetry.space_group_name_H-M   'P 1'
#
loop_
_entity.id
_entity.type
_entity.pdbx_description
1 polymer ?
#
loop_
_entity_poly.entity_id
_entity_poly.type
_entity_poly.pdbx_seq_one_letter_code
_entity_poly.pdbx_strand_id
1 'polypeptide(L)'
;MRSLNDYHLVSAYYQLLFTIDEGLCYLLDTQDDFFKTEGERIYNDLIQAFFHLDSSHALLLSVIECRCVETAIRSFDEIFQDFSMLNDYDFPSAPFQEFLKTIFLPHYKLWMEQTHDCIKPYVLH
;
A
#
# COMPACT_ATOMS: atom_id res chain seq x y z
N MET A 1 7.38 25.46 10.30
CA MET A 1 8.64 24.71 10.01
C MET A 1 8.34 23.27 10.37
N ARG A 2 8.47 22.31 9.43
CA ARG A 2 8.19 20.90 9.73
C ARG A 2 9.24 20.36 10.71
N SER A 3 8.78 19.56 11.68
CA SER A 3 9.66 18.91 12.64
C SER A 3 10.44 17.76 11.97
N LEU A 4 11.56 17.33 12.57
CA LEU A 4 12.28 16.14 12.09
C LEU A 4 11.37 14.89 12.07
N ASN A 5 10.44 14.80 13.02
CA ASN A 5 9.47 13.71 13.09
C ASN A 5 8.48 13.76 11.92
N ASP A 6 8.09 14.96 11.48
CA ASP A 6 7.20 15.14 10.33
C ASP A 6 7.89 14.63 9.05
N TYR A 7 9.18 14.92 8.87
CA TYR A 7 9.94 14.40 7.74
C TYR A 7 10.10 12.89 7.78
N HIS A 8 10.40 12.31 8.95
CA HIS A 8 10.47 10.86 9.10
C HIS A 8 9.14 10.18 8.79
N LEU A 9 8.02 10.75 9.22
CA LEU A 9 6.69 10.25 8.88
C LEU A 9 6.48 10.22 7.36
N VAL A 10 6.73 11.36 6.69
CA VAL A 10 6.52 11.47 5.24
C VAL A 10 7.41 10.52 4.47
N SER A 11 8.69 10.42 4.83
CA SER A 11 9.62 9.48 4.19
C SER A 11 9.24 8.02 4.46
N ALA A 12 8.85 7.67 5.70
CA ALA A 12 8.43 6.31 6.04
C ALA A 12 7.16 5.90 5.30
N TYR A 13 6.16 6.79 5.23
CA TYR A 13 4.93 6.58 4.47
C TYR A 13 5.25 6.36 2.98
N TYR A 14 6.10 7.23 2.41
CA TYR A 14 6.51 7.12 1.00
C TYR A 14 7.21 5.78 0.69
N GLN A 15 8.08 5.29 1.58
CA GLN A 15 8.74 4.00 1.39
C GLN A 15 7.81 2.81 1.62
N LEU A 16 6.91 2.88 2.62
CA LEU A 16 5.96 1.81 2.92
C LEU A 16 5.09 1.47 1.70
N LEU A 17 4.68 2.49 0.93
CA LEU A 17 3.94 2.30 -0.31
C LEU A 17 4.68 1.40 -1.33
N PHE A 18 6.00 1.58 -1.50
CA PHE A 18 6.79 0.69 -2.36
C PHE A 18 6.94 -0.71 -1.76
N THR A 19 7.19 -0.81 -0.46
CA THR A 19 7.31 -2.10 0.22
C THR A 19 6.04 -2.95 0.09
N ILE A 20 4.86 -2.32 0.15
CA ILE A 20 3.58 -2.99 -0.10
C ILE A 20 3.49 -3.48 -1.54
N ASP A 21 3.89 -2.66 -2.53
CA ASP A 21 3.90 -3.08 -3.94
C ASP A 21 4.79 -4.32 -4.16
N GLU A 22 5.99 -4.31 -3.58
CA GLU A 22 6.92 -5.43 -3.63
C GLU A 22 6.33 -6.69 -2.99
N GLY A 23 5.66 -6.55 -1.83
CA GLY A 23 4.98 -7.65 -1.17
C GLY A 23 3.84 -8.23 -2.01
N LEU A 24 3.02 -7.38 -2.63
CA LEU A 24 1.93 -7.82 -3.50
C LEU A 24 2.46 -8.51 -4.77
N CYS A 25 3.52 -7.98 -5.38
CA CYS A 25 4.17 -8.65 -6.51
C CYS A 25 4.76 -10.00 -6.09
N TYR A 26 5.34 -10.11 -4.89
CA TYR A 26 5.81 -11.38 -4.38
C TYR A 26 4.68 -12.41 -4.28
N LEU A 27 3.50 -12.03 -3.79
CA LEU A 27 2.36 -12.93 -3.66
C LEU A 27 1.89 -13.49 -5.01
N LEU A 28 1.97 -12.71 -6.10
CA LEU A 28 1.63 -13.18 -7.44
C LEU A 28 2.59 -14.26 -7.95
N ASP A 29 3.88 -14.09 -7.70
CA ASP A 29 4.89 -15.02 -8.16
C ASP A 29 4.91 -16.35 -7.37
N THR A 30 4.25 -16.43 -6.21
CA THR A 30 4.26 -17.64 -5.36
C THR A 30 3.61 -18.85 -6.04
N GLN A 31 2.76 -18.63 -7.06
CA GLN A 31 2.12 -19.72 -7.80
C GLN A 31 3.08 -20.45 -8.75
N ASP A 32 4.09 -19.74 -9.27
CA ASP A 32 5.04 -20.24 -10.27
C ASP A 32 6.38 -20.67 -9.67
N ASP A 33 6.65 -20.31 -8.41
CA ASP A 33 7.94 -20.55 -7.75
C ASP A 33 7.80 -21.37 -6.46
N PHE A 34 8.09 -22.67 -6.57
CA PHE A 34 8.11 -23.64 -5.47
C PHE A 34 9.03 -23.22 -4.30
N PHE A 35 9.98 -22.30 -4.50
CA PHE A 35 10.87 -21.80 -3.46
C PHE A 35 10.29 -20.63 -2.65
N LYS A 36 9.16 -20.05 -3.05
CA LYS A 36 8.50 -18.96 -2.31
C LYS A 36 7.62 -19.50 -1.18
N THR A 37 8.25 -19.84 -0.04
CA THR A 37 7.57 -20.41 1.13
C THR A 37 6.91 -19.39 2.06
N GLU A 38 7.22 -18.10 1.88
CA GLU A 38 6.84 -17.05 2.83
C GLU A 38 5.53 -16.34 2.49
N GLY A 39 4.74 -16.87 1.54
CA GLY A 39 3.52 -16.23 1.03
C GLY A 39 2.51 -15.88 2.12
N GLU A 40 2.21 -16.81 3.03
CA GLU A 40 1.28 -16.56 4.14
C GLU A 40 1.81 -15.48 5.09
N ARG A 41 3.12 -15.49 5.39
CA ARG A 41 3.74 -14.47 6.24
C ARG A 41 3.64 -13.09 5.59
N ILE A 42 4.00 -13.00 4.31
CA ILE A 42 3.96 -11.74 3.56
C ILE A 42 2.52 -11.22 3.44
N TYR A 43 1.54 -12.09 3.22
CA TYR A 43 0.14 -11.68 3.22
C TYR A 43 -0.30 -11.11 4.57
N ASN A 44 0.09 -11.74 5.68
CA ASN A 44 -0.18 -11.20 7.02
C ASN A 44 0.54 -9.86 7.28
N ASP A 45 1.78 -9.72 6.84
CA ASP A 45 2.54 -8.47 6.94
C ASP A 45 1.87 -7.34 6.13
N LEU A 46 1.34 -7.66 4.95
CA LEU A 46 0.58 -6.72 4.12
C LEU A 46 -0.71 -6.27 4.82
N ILE A 47 -1.45 -7.17 5.47
CA ILE A 47 -2.63 -6.79 6.25
C ILE A 47 -2.25 -5.73 7.30
N GLN A 48 -1.17 -5.95 8.05
CA GLN A 48 -0.70 -4.96 9.02
C GLN A 48 -0.27 -3.65 8.37
N ALA A 49 0.43 -3.72 7.23
CA ALA A 49 0.86 -2.55 6.49
C ALA A 49 -0.31 -1.67 6.02
N PHE A 50 -1.41 -2.27 5.56
CA PHE A 50 -2.63 -1.53 5.18
C PHE A 50 -3.28 -0.82 6.36
N PHE A 51 -3.36 -1.47 7.53
CA PHE A 51 -3.82 -0.79 8.75
C PHE A 51 -2.89 0.34 9.19
N HIS A 52 -1.58 0.17 9.02
CA HIS A 52 -0.62 1.23 9.30
C HIS A 52 -0.79 2.43 8.37
N LEU A 53 -1.01 2.22 7.07
CA LEU A 53 -1.35 3.30 6.13
C LEU A 53 -2.57 4.07 6.63
N ASP A 54 -3.69 3.37 6.85
CA ASP A 54 -4.94 3.98 7.30
C ASP A 54 -4.75 4.83 8.57
N SER A 55 -4.13 4.25 9.59
CA SER A 55 -3.89 4.93 10.87
C SER A 55 -2.98 6.16 10.77
N SER A 56 -2.14 6.24 9.73
CA SER A 56 -1.20 7.33 9.52
C SER A 56 -1.81 8.52 8.77
N HIS A 57 -2.93 8.33 8.07
CA HIS A 57 -3.51 9.33 7.17
C HIS A 57 -3.89 10.63 7.86
N ALA A 58 -4.53 10.57 9.02
CA ALA A 58 -4.90 11.78 9.77
C ALA A 58 -3.66 12.62 10.14
N LEU A 59 -2.58 11.97 10.55
CA LEU A 59 -1.33 12.65 10.88
C LEU A 59 -0.64 13.18 9.61
N LEU A 60 -0.60 12.40 8.53
CA LEU A 60 -0.02 12.82 7.26
C LEU A 60 -0.73 14.08 6.70
N LEU A 61 -2.06 14.13 6.77
CA LEU A 61 -2.86 15.29 6.37
C LEU A 61 -2.64 16.51 7.26
N SER A 62 -2.33 16.31 8.55
CA SER A 62 -1.97 17.41 9.45
C SER A 62 -0.58 18.01 9.16
N VAL A 63 0.31 17.22 8.54
CA VAL A 63 1.69 17.62 8.20
C VAL A 63 1.80 18.20 6.79
N ILE A 64 0.99 17.71 5.85
CA ILE A 64 1.00 18.12 4.45
C ILE A 64 -0.30 18.83 4.08
N GLU A 65 -0.28 20.16 4.14
CA GLU A 65 -1.35 21.02 3.62
C GLU A 65 -1.29 21.12 2.08
N CYS A 66 -1.67 20.05 1.38
CA CYS A 66 -1.70 20.01 -0.08
C CYS A 66 -2.94 19.27 -0.57
N ARG A 67 -3.71 19.92 -1.45
CA ARG A 67 -4.92 19.34 -2.05
C ARG A 67 -4.65 18.05 -2.83
N CYS A 68 -3.47 17.92 -3.45
CA CYS A 68 -3.05 16.71 -4.15
C CYS A 68 -2.98 15.53 -3.17
N VAL A 69 -2.25 15.72 -2.07
CA VAL A 69 -2.11 14.71 -1.01
C VAL A 69 -3.44 14.42 -0.37
N GLU A 70 -4.25 15.43 -0.05
CA GLU A 70 -5.58 15.22 0.52
C GLU A 70 -6.46 14.34 -0.38
N THR A 71 -6.47 14.63 -1.68
CA THR A 71 -7.28 13.86 -2.63
C THR A 71 -6.79 12.42 -2.74
N ALA A 72 -5.47 12.21 -2.84
CA ALA A 72 -4.88 10.89 -2.93
C ALA A 72 -5.10 10.05 -1.65
N ILE A 73 -4.98 10.66 -0.47
CA ILE A 73 -5.20 9.96 0.80
C ILE A 73 -6.68 9.61 0.99
N ARG A 74 -7.60 10.48 0.57
CA ARG A 74 -9.05 10.19 0.65
C ARG A 74 -9.51 9.09 -0.30
N SER A 75 -8.81 8.85 -1.41
CA SER A 75 -9.16 7.73 -2.30
C SER A 75 -8.65 6.38 -1.79
N PHE A 76 -7.89 6.35 -0.68
CA PHE A 76 -7.46 5.09 -0.09
C PHE A 76 -8.62 4.20 0.37
N ASP A 77 -9.78 4.77 0.75
CA ASP A 77 -10.94 3.99 1.16
C ASP A 77 -11.35 2.97 0.09
N GLU A 78 -11.25 3.34 -1.19
CA GLU A 78 -11.53 2.46 -2.33
C GLU A 78 -10.49 1.33 -2.42
N ILE A 79 -9.22 1.64 -2.20
CA ILE A 79 -8.13 0.66 -2.17
C ILE A 79 -8.27 -0.30 -0.99
N PHE A 80 -8.60 0.21 0.19
CA PHE A 80 -8.79 -0.59 1.39
C PHE A 80 -9.99 -1.52 1.24
N GLN A 81 -11.07 -1.04 0.61
CA GLN A 81 -12.22 -1.85 0.27
C GLN A 81 -11.82 -3.02 -0.66
N ASP A 82 -11.11 -2.75 -1.76
CA ASP A 82 -10.67 -3.82 -2.66
C ASP A 82 -9.69 -4.80 -1.98
N PHE A 83 -8.80 -4.29 -1.10
CA PHE A 83 -7.93 -5.15 -0.30
C PHE A 83 -8.74 -6.07 0.62
N SER A 84 -9.81 -5.55 1.23
CA SER A 84 -10.66 -6.34 2.13
C SER A 84 -11.39 -7.47 1.41
N MET A 85 -11.70 -7.32 0.11
CA MET A 85 -12.30 -8.37 -0.72
C MET A 85 -11.36 -9.56 -0.96
N LEU A 86 -10.05 -9.40 -0.79
CA LEU A 86 -9.13 -10.55 -0.84
C LEU A 86 -9.44 -11.59 0.24
N ASN A 87 -10.06 -11.19 1.36
CA ASN A 87 -10.47 -12.11 2.42
C ASN A 87 -11.65 -13.01 2.04
N ASP A 88 -12.34 -12.73 0.92
CA ASP A 88 -13.40 -13.60 0.40
C ASP A 88 -12.83 -14.85 -0.29
N TYR A 89 -11.51 -14.92 -0.46
CA TYR A 89 -10.80 -16.03 -1.09
C TYR A 89 -9.78 -16.65 -0.16
N ASP A 90 -9.69 -17.98 -0.16
CA ASP A 90 -8.62 -18.67 0.56
C ASP A 90 -7.26 -18.31 -0.07
N PHE A 91 -6.26 -18.04 0.77
CA PHE A 91 -4.87 -17.95 0.33
C PHE A 91 -4.20 -19.33 0.45
N PRO A 92 -3.39 -19.80 -0.52
CA PRO A 92 -3.19 -19.28 -1.87
C PRO A 92 -4.07 -20.00 -2.91
N SER A 93 -5.31 -19.54 -3.13
CA SER A 93 -6.21 -20.11 -4.14
C SER A 93 -6.09 -19.44 -5.51
N ALA A 94 -6.51 -20.14 -6.57
CA ALA A 94 -6.53 -19.56 -7.92
C ALA A 94 -7.47 -18.32 -8.03
N PRO A 95 -8.67 -18.29 -7.40
CA PRO A 95 -9.48 -17.08 -7.33
C PRO A 95 -8.79 -15.90 -6.63
N PHE A 96 -8.06 -16.15 -5.52
CA PHE A 96 -7.27 -15.13 -4.85
C PHE A 96 -6.23 -14.52 -5.81
N GLN A 97 -5.47 -15.37 -6.50
CA GLN A 97 -4.42 -14.94 -7.42
C GLN A 97 -4.99 -14.16 -8.62
N GLU A 98 -6.11 -14.62 -9.18
CA GLU A 98 -6.77 -13.94 -10.29
C GLU A 98 -7.27 -12.55 -9.87
N PHE A 99 -7.92 -12.44 -8.70
CA PHE A 99 -8.39 -11.15 -8.18
C PHE A 99 -7.22 -10.21 -7.87
N LEU A 100 -6.18 -10.72 -7.18
CA LEU A 100 -4.96 -9.96 -6.90
C LEU A 100 -4.33 -9.40 -8.19
N LYS A 101 -4.21 -10.24 -9.22
CA LYS A 101 -3.56 -9.90 -10.48
C LYS A 101 -4.35 -8.93 -11.34
N THR A 102 -5.67 -9.15 -11.46
CA THR A 102 -6.49 -8.47 -12.47
C THR A 102 -7.21 -7.24 -11.93
N ILE A 103 -7.50 -7.21 -10.62
CA ILE A 103 -8.27 -6.15 -9.99
C ILE A 103 -7.39 -5.38 -9.01
N PHE A 104 -6.91 -6.03 -7.95
CA PHE A 104 -6.35 -5.33 -6.81
C PHE A 104 -5.00 -4.66 -7.11
N LEU A 105 -4.02 -5.43 -7.60
CA LEU A 105 -2.67 -4.90 -7.83
C LEU A 105 -2.65 -3.73 -8.83
N PRO A 106 -3.34 -3.79 -9.98
CA PRO A 106 -3.42 -2.64 -10.88
C PRO A 106 -4.04 -1.39 -10.21
N HIS A 107 -5.11 -1.56 -9.43
CA HIS A 107 -5.75 -0.44 -8.74
C HIS A 107 -4.85 0.16 -7.66
N TYR A 108 -4.22 -0.69 -6.84
CA TYR A 108 -3.22 -0.27 -5.86
C TYR A 108 -2.07 0.51 -6.51
N LYS A 109 -1.49 0.01 -7.60
CA LYS A 109 -0.38 0.67 -8.30
C LYS A 109 -0.75 2.05 -8.81
N LEU A 110 -1.93 2.19 -9.41
CA LEU A 110 -2.40 3.49 -9.89
C LEU A 110 -2.53 4.50 -8.74
N TRP A 111 -3.13 4.09 -7.63
CA TRP A 111 -3.24 4.93 -6.44
C TRP A 111 -1.88 5.25 -5.82
N MET A 112 -0.99 4.26 -5.73
CA MET A 112 0.36 4.39 -5.20
C MET A 112 1.17 5.43 -5.98
N GLU A 113 1.19 5.33 -7.31
CA GLU A 113 1.91 6.24 -8.20
C GLU A 113 1.40 7.68 -8.04
N GLN A 114 0.08 7.87 -8.03
CA GLN A 114 -0.54 9.19 -7.81
C GLN A 114 -0.18 9.77 -6.43
N THR A 115 -0.22 8.92 -5.39
CA THR A 115 0.11 9.31 -4.02
C THR A 115 1.59 9.68 -3.92
N HIS A 116 2.48 8.91 -4.55
CA HIS A 116 3.90 9.22 -4.63
C HIS A 116 4.15 10.55 -5.32
N ASP A 117 3.54 10.80 -6.48
CA ASP A 117 3.71 12.07 -7.19
C ASP A 117 3.28 13.28 -6.35
N CYS A 118 2.19 13.15 -5.59
CA CYS A 118 1.75 14.19 -4.65
C CYS A 118 2.70 14.37 -3.45
N ILE A 119 3.27 13.29 -2.91
CA ILE A 119 4.08 13.31 -1.69
C ILE A 119 5.56 13.61 -1.96
N LYS A 120 6.09 13.24 -3.13
CA LYS A 120 7.50 13.36 -3.51
C LYS A 120 8.13 14.73 -3.21
N PRO A 121 7.47 15.89 -3.45
CA PRO A 121 8.05 17.20 -3.10
C PRO A 121 8.34 17.42 -1.61
N TYR A 122 7.81 16.55 -0.75
CA TYR A 122 7.88 16.66 0.71
C TYR A 122 8.82 15.64 1.36
N VAL A 123 9.37 14.71 0.57
CA VAL A 123 10.36 13.72 1.00
C VAL A 123 11.75 14.36 0.97
N LEU A 124 12.52 14.23 2.05
CA LEU A 124 13.93 14.64 2.06
C LEU A 124 14.80 13.58 1.37
N HIS A 125 15.71 14.04 0.52
CA HIS A 125 16.72 13.22 -0.16
C HIS A 125 18.06 13.25 0.60
#